data_AF-A0AAW0FC44-F1
#
_entry.id   AF-A0AAW0FC44-F1
#
_cell.length_a   1.000
_cell.length_b   1.000
_cell.length_c   1.000
_cell.angle_alpha   90.00
_cell.angle_beta   90.00
_cell.angle_gamma   90.00
#
_symmetry.space_group_name_H-M   'P 1'
#
loop_
_entity.id
_entity.type
_entity.pdbx_description
1 polymer ?
#
loop_
_entity_poly.entity_id
_entity_poly.type
_entity_poly.pdbx_seq_one_letter_code
_entity_poly.pdbx_strand_id
1 'polypeptide(L)'
;MDEYREKFFSSDEGAPRAAVKRLTAQIEKQLTEVTINAPDWDTLYAARMARDLLWPGEEKINLDDFVIVSQTLVDLFCTPDLVPNLASIKHHLLTYYSLLQSTHMTNGVLSALPLPATLDPHRAVSLPSRLVTLFILVRDTLSSLIRLPFFLLPLAIHFPAYLFARYGAKLVEDEEETQAQNKIVFGLLFLLMIYPATFFFVWSFLRFTAVGAFVAVTFVFLFVMYHNKLINDNYEHAKRLAAAWRVLIGVWAPKKWDLSLNALSQYTTPQLPPENQWIDRSRVKSRSRSSTPAPSSSGPEKPLPNRKQTKSHKKTRPPSRRVIRHVLRARVEAVKSLESLFSQLDKHPDRRIRASSHLVRVFGGQLDSPETSLTVDATEGAAVIDEPIGWRSAKEVLVFLKQRGAKIGGLVRRVEGDWAAVSSEGEGTENEGSKEDLVWVPPNRE
;
A
#
# COMPACT_ATOMS: atom_id res chain seq x y z
N MET A 1 -1.31 -29.35 -18.59
CA MET A 1 -2.63 -29.87 -18.19
C MET A 1 -2.83 -31.30 -18.66
N ASP A 2 -2.44 -31.63 -19.89
CA ASP A 2 -2.63 -32.97 -20.46
C ASP A 2 -1.86 -34.06 -19.68
N GLU A 3 -0.64 -33.78 -19.22
CA GLU A 3 0.13 -34.72 -18.38
C GLU A 3 -0.60 -35.11 -17.08
N TYR A 4 -1.23 -34.14 -16.40
CA TYR A 4 -2.01 -34.42 -15.18
C TYR A 4 -3.29 -35.18 -15.49
N ARG A 5 -3.91 -34.89 -16.63
CA ARG A 5 -5.12 -35.55 -17.11
C ARG A 5 -4.86 -37.03 -17.39
N GLU A 6 -3.78 -37.34 -18.09
CA GLU A 6 -3.38 -38.73 -18.40
C GLU A 6 -3.11 -39.54 -17.12
N LYS A 7 -2.33 -38.99 -16.19
CA LYS A 7 -2.05 -39.63 -14.88
C LYS A 7 -3.28 -39.71 -13.97
N PHE A 8 -4.28 -38.87 -14.19
CA PHE A 8 -5.54 -38.93 -13.45
C PHE A 8 -6.47 -40.03 -13.97
N PHE A 9 -6.46 -40.29 -15.28
CA PHE A 9 -7.27 -41.35 -15.90
C PHE A 9 -6.54 -42.69 -16.04
N SER A 10 -5.27 -42.78 -15.64
CA SER A 10 -4.53 -44.04 -15.64
C SER A 10 -5.14 -45.04 -14.65
N SER A 11 -5.19 -46.31 -15.04
CA SER A 11 -5.71 -47.41 -14.20
C SER A 11 -4.77 -47.80 -13.05
N ASP A 12 -3.57 -47.20 -12.97
CA ASP A 12 -2.58 -47.47 -11.94
C ASP A 12 -3.08 -47.05 -10.55
N GLU A 13 -2.96 -47.94 -9.57
CA GLU A 13 -3.40 -47.68 -8.21
C GLU A 13 -2.64 -46.48 -7.60
N GLY A 14 -3.38 -45.50 -7.09
CA GLY A 14 -2.82 -44.30 -6.47
C GLY A 14 -2.34 -43.20 -7.44
N ALA A 15 -2.26 -43.48 -8.75
CA ALA A 15 -1.87 -42.48 -9.75
C ALA A 15 -2.80 -41.25 -9.80
N PRO A 16 -4.15 -41.39 -9.71
CA PRO A 16 -5.04 -40.22 -9.68
C PRO A 16 -4.81 -39.32 -8.46
N ARG A 17 -4.59 -39.91 -7.28
CA ARG A 17 -4.30 -39.16 -6.05
C ARG A 17 -2.95 -38.43 -6.15
N ALA A 18 -1.93 -39.07 -6.71
CA ALA A 18 -0.63 -38.47 -6.94
C ALA A 18 -0.70 -37.34 -7.98
N ALA A 19 -1.49 -37.50 -9.04
CA ALA A 19 -1.70 -36.47 -10.06
C ALA A 19 -2.35 -35.21 -9.46
N VAL A 20 -3.43 -35.37 -8.70
CA VAL A 20 -4.09 -34.26 -7.99
C VAL A 20 -3.11 -33.59 -7.01
N LYS A 21 -2.38 -34.37 -6.21
CA LYS A 21 -1.40 -33.81 -5.25
C LYS A 21 -0.33 -32.97 -5.95
N ARG A 22 0.22 -33.44 -7.08
CA ARG A 22 1.21 -32.71 -7.86
C ARG A 22 0.62 -31.46 -8.52
N LEU A 23 -0.61 -31.53 -9.04
CA LEU A 23 -1.31 -30.38 -9.61
C LEU A 23 -1.57 -29.32 -8.55
N THR A 24 -2.08 -29.71 -7.37
CA THR A 24 -2.30 -28.79 -6.24
C THR A 24 -1.00 -28.15 -5.79
N ALA A 25 0.09 -28.92 -5.66
CA ALA A 25 1.40 -28.38 -5.31
C ALA A 25 1.95 -27.41 -6.38
N GLN A 26 1.70 -27.70 -7.67
CA GLN A 26 2.08 -26.77 -8.74
C GLN A 26 1.25 -25.48 -8.70
N ILE A 27 -0.07 -25.58 -8.45
CA ILE A 27 -0.94 -24.41 -8.31
C ILE A 27 -0.49 -23.57 -7.12
N GLU A 28 -0.23 -24.18 -5.97
CA GLU A 28 0.29 -23.50 -4.78
C GLU A 28 1.62 -22.79 -5.05
N LYS A 29 2.55 -23.48 -5.72
CA LYS A 29 3.82 -22.90 -6.15
C LYS A 29 3.62 -21.69 -7.07
N GLN A 30 2.76 -21.82 -8.09
CA GLN A 30 2.49 -20.73 -9.02
C GLN A 30 1.79 -19.55 -8.34
N LEU A 31 0.83 -19.81 -7.46
CA LEU A 31 0.18 -18.79 -6.65
C LEU A 31 1.22 -18.05 -5.80
N THR A 32 2.14 -18.77 -5.16
CA THR A 32 3.24 -18.18 -4.38
C THR A 32 4.19 -17.34 -5.24
N GLU A 33 4.46 -17.74 -6.49
CA GLU A 33 5.31 -17.00 -7.41
C GLU A 33 4.65 -15.70 -7.94
N VAL A 34 3.32 -15.65 -8.04
CA VAL A 34 2.58 -14.48 -8.55
C VAL A 34 2.04 -13.56 -7.45
N THR A 35 2.16 -13.95 -6.17
CA THR A 35 1.72 -13.13 -5.02
C THR A 35 2.90 -12.52 -4.27
N ILE A 36 2.60 -11.48 -3.47
CA ILE A 36 3.55 -10.90 -2.54
C ILE A 36 3.36 -11.59 -1.19
N ASN A 37 4.35 -12.37 -0.77
CA ASN A 37 4.30 -13.20 0.41
C ASN A 37 5.18 -12.60 1.50
N ALA A 38 4.56 -12.11 2.57
CA ALA A 38 5.22 -11.55 3.75
C ALA A 38 4.91 -12.41 4.99
N PRO A 39 5.84 -12.55 5.94
CA PRO A 39 5.62 -13.31 7.17
C PRO A 39 4.63 -12.63 8.11
N ASP A 40 4.51 -11.31 8.02
CA ASP A 40 3.65 -10.48 8.85
C ASP A 40 3.22 -9.20 8.10
N TRP A 41 2.14 -8.58 8.59
CA TRP A 41 1.58 -7.36 8.00
C TRP A 41 2.51 -6.16 8.10
N ASP A 42 3.32 -6.06 9.16
CA ASP A 42 4.23 -4.94 9.37
C ASP A 42 5.34 -4.96 8.31
N THR A 43 5.90 -6.13 8.02
CA THR A 43 6.87 -6.31 6.95
C THR A 43 6.26 -5.99 5.58
N LEU A 44 5.02 -6.40 5.31
CA LEU A 44 4.31 -6.05 4.08
C LEU A 44 4.11 -4.53 3.93
N TYR A 45 3.68 -3.85 5.00
CA TYR A 45 3.44 -2.41 4.99
C TYR A 45 4.73 -1.60 4.91
N ALA A 46 5.80 -2.04 5.58
CA ALA A 46 7.12 -1.43 5.46
C ALA A 46 7.65 -1.54 4.03
N ALA A 47 7.55 -2.73 3.41
CA ALA A 47 7.94 -2.95 2.02
C ALA A 47 7.11 -2.10 1.05
N ARG A 48 5.78 -2.03 1.24
CA ARG A 48 4.88 -1.17 0.47
C ARG A 48 5.29 0.30 0.57
N MET A 49 5.57 0.78 1.78
CA MET A 49 5.94 2.18 1.98
C MET A 49 7.32 2.51 1.40
N ALA A 50 8.29 1.59 1.55
CA ALA A 50 9.58 1.72 0.89
C ALA A 50 9.44 1.81 -0.64
N ARG A 51 8.59 0.97 -1.23
CA ARG A 51 8.26 1.03 -2.67
C ARG A 51 7.67 2.38 -3.05
N ASP A 52 6.67 2.86 -2.32
CA ASP A 52 6.01 4.14 -2.60
C ASP A 52 6.99 5.34 -2.50
N LEU A 53 8.01 5.25 -1.62
CA LEU A 53 9.08 6.24 -1.50
C LEU A 53 10.11 6.16 -2.64
N LEU A 54 10.49 4.96 -3.05
CA LEU A 54 11.49 4.70 -4.09
C LEU A 54 10.99 4.99 -5.51
N TRP A 55 9.69 4.77 -5.77
CA TRP A 55 9.03 5.04 -7.05
C TRP A 55 8.00 6.16 -6.88
N PRO A 56 8.42 7.43 -6.83
CA PRO A 56 7.48 8.52 -6.59
C PRO A 56 6.55 8.74 -7.79
N GLY A 57 5.26 8.53 -7.56
CA GLY A 57 4.18 8.61 -8.56
C GLY A 57 3.42 7.29 -8.65
N GLU A 58 2.14 7.35 -9.01
CA GLU A 58 1.25 6.16 -8.98
C GLU A 58 1.54 5.15 -10.12
N GLU A 59 2.27 5.52 -11.17
CA GLU A 59 2.36 4.74 -12.44
C GLU A 59 3.80 4.39 -12.89
N LYS A 60 4.75 4.13 -11.98
CA LYS A 60 6.18 4.00 -12.37
C LYS A 60 6.78 2.61 -12.33
N ILE A 61 6.06 1.62 -11.84
CA ILE A 61 6.53 0.23 -11.84
C ILE A 61 5.73 -0.49 -12.94
N ASN A 62 6.42 -1.14 -13.87
CA ASN A 62 5.75 -2.00 -14.85
C ASN A 62 4.98 -3.09 -14.08
N LEU A 63 3.75 -3.39 -14.50
CA LEU A 63 2.89 -4.38 -13.85
C LEU A 63 3.55 -5.76 -13.78
N ASP A 64 4.29 -6.15 -14.83
CA ASP A 64 5.03 -7.41 -14.89
C ASP A 64 6.14 -7.49 -13.82
N ASP A 65 6.65 -6.34 -13.40
CA ASP A 65 7.75 -6.22 -12.44
C ASP A 65 7.26 -5.99 -11.02
N PHE A 66 5.97 -5.69 -10.84
CA PHE A 66 5.40 -5.25 -9.58
C PHE A 66 5.57 -6.28 -8.47
N VAL A 67 5.27 -7.55 -8.77
CA VAL A 67 5.38 -8.66 -7.80
C VAL A 67 6.84 -8.86 -7.41
N ILE A 68 7.74 -8.97 -8.40
CA ILE A 68 9.17 -9.21 -8.18
C ILE A 68 9.81 -8.09 -7.35
N VAL A 69 9.53 -6.82 -7.69
CA VAL A 69 10.04 -5.66 -6.95
C VAL A 69 9.50 -5.64 -5.53
N SER A 70 8.19 -5.88 -5.35
CA SER A 70 7.56 -5.84 -4.04
C SER A 70 8.04 -6.99 -3.15
N GLN A 71 8.16 -8.20 -3.70
CA GLN A 71 8.71 -9.35 -2.99
C GLN A 71 10.17 -9.11 -2.61
N THR A 72 10.99 -8.53 -3.50
CA THR A 72 12.39 -8.19 -3.18
C THR A 72 12.48 -7.21 -2.00
N LEU A 73 11.56 -6.26 -1.87
CA LEU A 73 11.52 -5.35 -0.72
C LEU A 73 11.05 -6.06 0.55
N VAL A 74 10.07 -6.97 0.44
CA VAL A 74 9.64 -7.83 1.56
C VAL A 74 10.82 -8.67 2.05
N ASP A 75 11.50 -9.36 1.15
CA ASP A 75 12.70 -10.16 1.38
C ASP A 75 13.81 -9.38 2.10
N LEU A 76 14.05 -8.14 1.68
CA LEU A 76 14.98 -7.21 2.32
C LEU A 76 14.60 -6.96 3.79
N PHE A 77 13.33 -6.67 4.05
CA PHE A 77 12.83 -6.43 5.41
C PHE A 77 12.67 -7.73 6.22
N CYS A 78 12.54 -8.89 5.60
CA CYS A 78 12.50 -10.20 6.25
C CYS A 78 13.87 -10.71 6.70
N THR A 79 14.96 -10.20 6.13
CA THR A 79 16.31 -10.68 6.42
C THR A 79 16.76 -10.23 7.81
N PRO A 80 16.98 -11.16 8.77
CA PRO A 80 17.44 -10.80 10.11
C PRO A 80 18.86 -10.21 10.04
N ASP A 81 19.16 -9.27 10.93
CA ASP A 81 20.48 -8.65 11.09
C ASP A 81 21.10 -8.06 9.81
N LEU A 82 20.25 -7.77 8.80
CA LEU A 82 20.70 -7.20 7.52
C LEU A 82 21.40 -5.86 7.70
N VAL A 83 20.95 -5.05 8.66
CA VAL A 83 21.60 -3.83 9.17
C VAL A 83 21.26 -3.67 10.66
N PRO A 84 22.15 -3.09 11.49
CA PRO A 84 21.94 -3.00 12.94
C PRO A 84 20.69 -2.19 13.33
N ASN A 85 20.27 -1.23 12.50
CA ASN A 85 19.10 -0.38 12.77
C ASN A 85 17.84 -0.80 11.98
N LEU A 86 17.76 -2.04 11.48
CA LEU A 86 16.65 -2.49 10.62
C LEU A 86 15.28 -2.34 11.31
N ALA A 87 15.18 -2.69 12.59
CA ALA A 87 13.95 -2.56 13.36
C ALA A 87 13.47 -1.09 13.47
N SER A 88 14.40 -0.17 13.67
CA SER A 88 14.10 1.27 13.70
C SER A 88 13.67 1.78 12.33
N ILE A 89 14.32 1.33 11.25
CA ILE A 89 13.94 1.69 9.87
C ILE A 89 12.51 1.21 9.56
N LYS A 90 12.17 -0.04 9.90
CA LYS A 90 10.80 -0.56 9.79
C LYS A 90 9.82 0.31 10.57
N HIS A 91 10.15 0.66 11.81
CA HIS A 91 9.29 1.47 12.66
C HIS A 91 8.99 2.85 12.05
N HIS A 92 9.99 3.55 11.49
CA HIS A 92 9.76 4.84 10.82
C HIS A 92 8.88 4.70 9.56
N LEU A 93 9.09 3.64 8.76
CA LEU A 93 8.26 3.37 7.58
C LEU A 93 6.80 3.07 7.97
N LEU A 94 6.59 2.28 9.03
CA LEU A 94 5.27 1.93 9.54
C LEU A 94 4.54 3.12 10.14
N THR A 95 5.26 3.94 10.92
CA THR A 95 4.74 5.19 11.49
C THR A 95 4.29 6.12 10.38
N TYR A 96 5.10 6.28 9.32
CA TYR A 96 4.70 7.09 8.18
C TYR A 96 3.49 6.51 7.45
N TYR A 97 3.46 5.20 7.21
CA TYR A 97 2.33 4.50 6.59
C TYR A 97 1.02 4.69 7.37
N SER A 98 1.03 4.50 8.69
CA SER A 98 -0.17 4.62 9.51
C SER A 98 -0.69 6.06 9.58
N LEU A 99 0.23 7.04 9.64
CA LEU A 99 -0.13 8.46 9.63
C LEU A 99 -0.73 8.88 8.28
N LEU A 100 -0.23 8.36 7.16
CA LEU A 100 -0.85 8.54 5.83
C LEU A 100 -2.27 7.96 5.78
N GLN A 101 -2.46 6.74 6.29
CA GLN A 101 -3.75 6.06 6.32
C GLN A 101 -4.76 6.84 7.18
N SER A 102 -4.35 7.35 8.34
CA SER A 102 -5.21 8.14 9.23
C SER A 102 -5.65 9.48 8.62
N THR A 103 -4.85 10.05 7.71
CA THR A 103 -5.12 11.35 7.06
C THR A 103 -5.74 11.23 5.67
N HIS A 104 -5.94 10.01 5.15
CA HIS A 104 -6.36 9.74 3.77
C HIS A 104 -5.48 10.44 2.74
N MET A 105 -4.18 10.33 2.93
CA MET A 105 -3.19 10.85 2.01
C MET A 105 -2.31 9.72 1.51
N THR A 106 -1.82 9.85 0.28
CA THR A 106 -0.84 8.91 -0.28
C THR A 106 0.50 9.62 -0.41
N ASN A 107 1.60 8.86 -0.34
CA ASN A 107 2.93 9.41 -0.60
C ASN A 107 3.02 10.00 -2.02
N GLY A 108 2.38 9.36 -3.00
CA GLY A 108 2.30 9.85 -4.37
C GLY A 108 1.76 11.28 -4.45
N VAL A 109 0.60 11.51 -3.83
CA VAL A 109 -0.02 12.85 -3.80
C VAL A 109 0.85 13.87 -3.07
N LEU A 110 1.44 13.52 -1.91
CA LEU A 110 2.35 14.42 -1.18
C LEU A 110 3.60 14.78 -1.99
N SER A 111 4.17 13.82 -2.70
CA SER A 111 5.37 14.02 -3.53
C SER A 111 5.10 14.78 -4.83
N ALA A 112 3.84 14.89 -5.24
CA ALA A 112 3.42 15.62 -6.44
C ALA A 112 3.04 17.08 -6.13
N LEU A 113 2.97 17.47 -4.86
CA LEU A 113 2.66 18.83 -4.49
C LEU A 113 3.80 19.78 -4.92
N PRO A 114 3.51 20.89 -5.61
CA PRO A 114 4.49 21.90 -6.00
C PRO A 114 4.83 22.76 -4.77
N LEU A 115 5.54 22.17 -3.82
CA LEU A 115 5.92 22.85 -2.60
C LEU A 115 7.27 23.54 -2.85
N PRO A 116 7.38 24.86 -2.59
CA PRO A 116 8.65 25.54 -2.70
C PRO A 116 9.69 24.88 -1.80
N ALA A 117 10.88 24.68 -2.35
CA ALA A 117 12.00 24.03 -1.69
C ALA A 117 12.50 24.76 -0.41
N THR A 118 11.98 25.96 -0.18
CA THR A 118 12.39 26.90 0.87
C THR A 118 11.31 27.11 1.93
N LEU A 119 10.30 26.23 2.01
CA LEU A 119 9.30 26.27 3.08
C LEU A 119 9.93 25.84 4.41
N ASP A 120 10.64 26.79 5.00
CA ASP A 120 11.32 26.69 6.27
C ASP A 120 10.40 27.16 7.42
N PRO A 121 9.86 26.26 8.28
CA PRO A 121 9.10 26.68 9.45
C PRO A 121 9.95 27.22 10.63
N HIS A 122 11.29 27.22 10.52
CA HIS A 122 12.23 27.75 11.52
C HIS A 122 12.89 29.09 11.15
N ARG A 123 13.00 29.47 9.87
CA ARG A 123 13.33 30.85 9.48
C ARG A 123 12.06 31.70 9.36
N ALA A 124 12.07 32.90 9.95
CA ALA A 124 11.28 34.01 9.44
C ALA A 124 11.86 34.38 8.06
N VAL A 125 11.56 33.57 7.04
CA VAL A 125 11.96 33.87 5.68
C VAL A 125 11.30 35.20 5.34
N SER A 126 12.08 36.20 4.95
CA SER A 126 11.57 37.42 4.35
C SER A 126 10.86 37.03 3.06
N LEU A 127 9.56 36.72 3.17
CA LEU A 127 8.64 36.23 2.15
C LEU A 127 9.20 36.22 0.71
N PRO A 128 9.48 35.03 0.16
CA PRO A 128 8.87 34.66 -1.10
C PRO A 128 7.82 33.59 -0.80
N SER A 129 6.55 33.91 -1.01
CA SER A 129 5.73 34.41 0.10
C SER A 129 4.73 33.31 0.44
N ARG A 130 4.18 33.25 1.66
CA ARG A 130 2.94 32.49 1.92
C ARG A 130 1.88 32.76 0.85
N LEU A 131 1.91 33.97 0.29
CA LEU A 131 1.11 34.43 -0.82
C LEU A 131 1.47 33.76 -2.16
N VAL A 132 2.72 33.36 -2.44
CA VAL A 132 3.11 32.59 -3.64
C VAL A 132 2.57 31.17 -3.56
N THR A 133 2.73 30.47 -2.44
CA THR A 133 2.14 29.12 -2.28
C THR A 133 0.62 29.19 -2.32
N LEU A 134 0.02 30.20 -1.67
CA LEU A 134 -1.41 30.48 -1.76
C LEU A 134 -1.82 30.83 -3.20
N PHE A 135 -1.01 31.60 -3.93
CA PHE A 135 -1.28 32.00 -5.31
C PHE A 135 -1.23 30.79 -6.25
N ILE A 136 -0.25 29.90 -6.11
CA ILE A 136 -0.19 28.64 -6.85
C ILE A 136 -1.45 27.82 -6.55
N LEU A 137 -1.85 27.71 -5.28
CA LEU A 137 -3.03 26.96 -4.89
C LEU A 137 -4.33 27.59 -5.42
N VAL A 138 -4.45 28.91 -5.37
CA VAL A 138 -5.60 29.66 -5.90
C VAL A 138 -5.64 29.55 -7.41
N ARG A 139 -4.50 29.67 -8.11
CA ARG A 139 -4.38 29.46 -9.55
C ARG A 139 -4.82 28.05 -9.94
N ASP A 140 -4.37 27.03 -9.22
CA ASP A 140 -4.71 25.63 -9.50
C ASP A 140 -6.18 25.32 -9.15
N THR A 141 -6.72 25.99 -8.13
CA THR A 141 -8.15 25.97 -7.79
C THR A 141 -8.97 26.61 -8.92
N LEU A 142 -8.56 27.78 -9.40
CA LEU A 142 -9.23 28.50 -10.48
C LEU A 142 -9.14 27.72 -11.81
N SER A 143 -7.99 27.12 -12.10
CA SER A 143 -7.81 26.22 -13.25
C SER A 143 -8.77 25.03 -13.16
N SER A 144 -8.91 24.42 -11.98
CA SER A 144 -9.90 23.35 -11.75
C SER A 144 -11.34 23.84 -11.92
N LEU A 145 -11.65 25.06 -11.47
CA LEU A 145 -12.97 25.67 -11.60
C LEU A 145 -13.33 25.98 -13.06
N ILE A 146 -12.38 26.47 -13.86
CA ILE A 146 -12.55 26.71 -15.29
C ILE A 146 -12.81 25.41 -16.06
N ARG A 147 -12.21 24.29 -15.62
CA ARG A 147 -12.44 22.96 -16.22
C ARG A 147 -13.78 22.33 -15.81
N LEU A 148 -14.38 22.78 -14.70
CA LEU A 148 -15.58 22.17 -14.14
C LEU A 148 -16.78 22.15 -15.10
N PRO A 149 -17.14 23.24 -15.83
CA PRO A 149 -18.26 23.21 -16.77
C PRO A 149 -18.13 22.14 -17.86
N PHE A 150 -16.91 21.94 -18.35
CA PHE A 150 -16.59 20.93 -19.36
C PHE A 150 -16.73 19.50 -18.84
N PHE A 151 -16.64 19.33 -17.51
CA PHE A 151 -16.81 18.07 -16.80
C PHE A 151 -18.26 17.77 -16.43
N LEU A 152 -19.12 18.79 -16.26
CA LEU A 152 -20.49 18.60 -15.82
C LEU A 152 -21.33 17.74 -16.78
N LEU A 153 -21.19 17.94 -18.09
CA LEU A 153 -21.97 17.17 -19.06
C LEU A 153 -21.59 15.68 -19.07
N PRO A 154 -20.30 15.28 -19.22
CA PRO A 154 -19.90 13.89 -19.07
C PRO A 154 -20.27 13.28 -17.73
N LEU A 155 -20.12 14.04 -16.64
CA LEU A 155 -20.48 13.60 -15.30
C LEU A 155 -21.98 13.32 -15.20
N ALA A 156 -22.83 14.22 -15.69
CA ALA A 156 -24.29 14.05 -15.62
C ALA A 156 -24.75 12.79 -16.36
N ILE A 157 -24.20 12.53 -17.55
CA ILE A 157 -24.53 11.34 -18.35
C ILE A 157 -24.10 10.05 -17.63
N HIS A 158 -22.93 10.04 -16.99
CA HIS A 158 -22.41 8.85 -16.30
C HIS A 158 -22.75 8.80 -14.80
N PHE A 159 -23.47 9.81 -14.28
CA PHE A 159 -23.81 9.92 -12.87
C PHE A 159 -24.56 8.68 -12.34
N PRO A 160 -25.54 8.10 -13.08
CA PRO A 160 -26.18 6.86 -12.66
C PRO A 160 -25.16 5.71 -12.48
N ALA A 161 -24.24 5.53 -13.42
CA ALA A 161 -23.22 4.49 -13.32
C ALA A 161 -22.36 4.65 -12.05
N TYR A 162 -21.95 5.87 -11.72
CA TYR A 162 -21.19 6.13 -10.48
C TYR A 162 -22.00 5.90 -9.21
N LEU A 163 -23.26 6.34 -9.20
CA LEU A 163 -24.14 6.18 -8.05
C LEU A 163 -24.39 4.70 -7.76
N PHE A 164 -24.71 3.91 -8.79
CA PHE A 164 -24.97 2.49 -8.67
C PHE A 164 -23.72 1.66 -8.43
N ALA A 165 -22.57 2.01 -9.03
CA ALA A 165 -21.29 1.38 -8.67
C ALA A 165 -20.95 1.62 -7.19
N ARG A 166 -21.20 2.83 -6.67
CA ARG A 166 -21.01 3.14 -5.25
C ARG A 166 -22.01 2.42 -4.35
N TYR A 167 -23.25 2.26 -4.79
CA TYR A 167 -24.25 1.47 -4.08
C TYR A 167 -23.86 -0.01 -4.04
N GLY A 168 -23.44 -0.59 -5.16
CA GLY A 168 -22.97 -1.96 -5.25
C GLY A 168 -21.77 -2.25 -4.36
N ALA A 169 -20.84 -1.28 -4.26
CA ALA A 169 -19.72 -1.37 -3.33
C ALA A 169 -20.14 -1.42 -1.85
N LYS A 170 -21.30 -0.85 -1.50
CA LYS A 170 -21.81 -0.88 -0.13
C LYS A 170 -22.57 -2.16 0.21
N LEU A 171 -22.91 -2.99 -0.77
CA LEU A 171 -23.58 -4.26 -0.53
C LEU A 171 -22.68 -5.27 0.21
N VAL A 172 -21.35 -5.08 0.11
CA VAL A 172 -20.35 -5.93 0.78
C VAL A 172 -19.29 -5.02 1.39
N GLU A 173 -19.32 -4.80 2.71
CA GLU A 173 -18.38 -3.87 3.36
C GLU A 173 -17.02 -4.49 3.68
N ASP A 174 -16.96 -5.82 3.85
CA ASP A 174 -15.79 -6.49 4.45
C ASP A 174 -14.80 -7.07 3.42
N GLU A 175 -15.18 -7.19 2.15
CA GLU A 175 -14.36 -7.79 1.09
C GLU A 175 -14.08 -6.79 -0.04
N GLU A 176 -12.87 -6.22 -0.05
CA GLU A 176 -12.47 -5.22 -1.06
C GLU A 176 -12.55 -5.76 -2.50
N GLU A 177 -12.26 -7.05 -2.69
CA GLU A 177 -12.37 -7.72 -3.99
C GLU A 177 -13.82 -7.73 -4.49
N THR A 178 -14.75 -8.19 -3.65
CA THR A 178 -16.18 -8.22 -3.97
C THR A 178 -16.73 -6.81 -4.20
N GLN A 179 -16.25 -5.80 -3.47
CA GLN A 179 -16.58 -4.40 -3.75
C GLN A 179 -16.12 -3.96 -5.14
N ALA A 180 -14.90 -4.32 -5.55
CA ALA A 180 -14.37 -4.00 -6.87
C ALA A 180 -15.17 -4.70 -7.96
N GLN A 181 -15.46 -6.00 -7.79
CA GLN A 181 -16.30 -6.77 -8.70
C GLN A 181 -17.69 -6.15 -8.85
N ASN A 182 -18.36 -5.80 -7.74
CA ASN A 182 -19.66 -5.14 -7.78
C ASN A 182 -19.61 -3.80 -8.53
N LYS A 183 -18.59 -2.97 -8.29
CA LYS A 183 -18.41 -1.71 -9.04
C LYS A 183 -18.30 -1.96 -10.54
N ILE A 184 -17.57 -2.99 -10.95
CA ILE A 184 -17.41 -3.37 -12.36
C ILE A 184 -18.74 -3.84 -12.94
N VAL A 185 -19.45 -4.74 -12.27
CA VAL A 185 -20.73 -5.27 -12.75
C VAL A 185 -21.77 -4.17 -12.91
N PHE A 186 -22.00 -3.36 -11.87
CA PHE A 186 -22.95 -2.25 -11.95
C PHE A 186 -22.47 -1.19 -12.94
N GLY A 187 -21.19 -0.84 -12.93
CA GLY A 187 -20.62 0.10 -13.89
C GLY A 187 -20.86 -0.35 -15.34
N LEU A 188 -20.50 -1.59 -15.66
CA LEU A 188 -20.64 -2.17 -17.00
C LEU A 188 -22.10 -2.23 -17.45
N LEU A 189 -23.02 -2.65 -16.56
CA LEU A 189 -24.46 -2.68 -16.87
C LEU A 189 -24.97 -1.30 -17.31
N PHE A 190 -24.63 -0.25 -16.56
CA PHE A 190 -25.05 1.10 -16.92
C PHE A 190 -24.36 1.63 -18.17
N LEU A 191 -23.07 1.30 -18.40
CA LEU A 191 -22.38 1.68 -19.63
C LEU A 191 -23.00 1.02 -20.87
N LEU A 192 -23.43 -0.25 -20.76
CA LEU A 192 -24.17 -0.98 -21.80
C LEU A 192 -25.55 -0.38 -22.09
N MET A 193 -26.10 0.44 -21.19
CA MET A 193 -27.33 1.18 -21.45
C MET A 193 -27.06 2.60 -21.99
N ILE A 194 -26.11 3.32 -21.36
CA ILE A 194 -25.81 4.72 -21.66
C ILE A 194 -25.29 4.89 -23.09
N TYR A 195 -24.34 4.08 -23.54
CA TYR A 195 -23.73 4.29 -24.85
C TYR A 195 -24.66 3.93 -26.02
N PRO A 196 -25.39 2.80 -26.01
CA PRO A 196 -26.40 2.56 -27.03
C PRO A 196 -27.50 3.62 -27.03
N ALA A 197 -27.99 4.04 -25.84
CA ALA A 197 -28.98 5.11 -25.76
C ALA A 197 -28.46 6.43 -26.36
N THR A 198 -27.20 6.79 -26.07
CA THR A 198 -26.55 7.99 -26.64
C THR A 198 -26.40 7.86 -28.16
N PHE A 199 -26.01 6.70 -28.66
CA PHE A 199 -25.92 6.42 -30.10
C PHE A 199 -27.27 6.63 -30.79
N PHE A 200 -28.34 5.97 -30.31
CA PHE A 200 -29.67 6.09 -30.90
C PHE A 200 -30.24 7.51 -30.76
N PHE A 201 -29.96 8.20 -29.66
CA PHE A 201 -30.35 9.59 -29.45
C PHE A 201 -29.72 10.50 -30.52
N VAL A 202 -28.40 10.45 -30.70
CA VAL A 202 -27.70 11.26 -31.72
C VAL A 202 -28.14 10.87 -33.13
N TRP A 203 -28.28 9.58 -33.41
CA TRP A 203 -28.72 9.10 -34.73
C TRP A 203 -30.15 9.55 -35.07
N SER A 204 -31.04 9.63 -34.07
CA SER A 204 -32.40 10.16 -34.19
C SER A 204 -32.41 11.64 -34.63
N PHE A 205 -31.54 12.49 -34.04
CA PHE A 205 -31.38 13.88 -34.51
C PHE A 205 -30.89 13.98 -35.96
N LEU A 206 -30.17 12.95 -36.43
CA LEU A 206 -29.68 12.84 -37.80
C LEU A 206 -30.63 12.05 -38.71
N ARG A 207 -31.90 11.94 -38.29
CA ARG A 207 -33.04 11.35 -39.03
C ARG A 207 -32.78 9.91 -39.49
N PHE A 208 -32.04 9.14 -38.71
CA PHE A 208 -31.75 7.73 -39.00
C PHE A 208 -31.07 7.46 -40.35
N THR A 209 -30.35 8.44 -40.91
CA THR A 209 -29.61 8.26 -42.16
C THR A 209 -28.34 7.43 -41.95
N ALA A 210 -27.83 6.74 -42.99
CA ALA A 210 -26.60 5.97 -42.89
C ALA A 210 -25.39 6.85 -42.51
N VAL A 211 -25.27 8.03 -43.13
CA VAL A 211 -24.26 9.04 -42.76
C VAL A 211 -24.43 9.47 -41.30
N GLY A 212 -25.67 9.66 -40.85
CA GLY A 212 -25.98 9.96 -39.46
C GLY A 212 -25.52 8.88 -38.48
N ALA A 213 -25.63 7.60 -38.86
CA ALA A 213 -25.15 6.49 -38.04
C ALA A 213 -23.62 6.56 -37.85
N PHE A 214 -22.86 6.81 -38.92
CA PHE A 214 -21.40 6.97 -38.84
C PHE A 214 -21.01 8.15 -37.94
N VAL A 215 -21.72 9.28 -38.04
CA VAL A 215 -21.51 10.44 -37.17
C VAL A 215 -21.82 10.09 -35.72
N ALA A 216 -22.91 9.37 -35.44
CA ALA A 216 -23.28 8.95 -34.09
C ALA A 216 -22.26 7.97 -33.47
N VAL A 217 -21.75 6.99 -34.23
CA VAL A 217 -20.66 6.10 -33.77
C VAL A 217 -19.42 6.91 -33.41
N THR A 218 -19.01 7.80 -34.32
CA THR A 218 -17.83 8.65 -34.13
C THR A 218 -17.99 9.55 -32.90
N PHE A 219 -19.18 10.13 -32.72
CA PHE A 219 -19.51 10.95 -31.56
C PHE A 219 -19.38 10.16 -30.25
N VAL A 220 -19.99 8.97 -30.17
CA VAL A 220 -19.91 8.12 -28.96
C VAL A 220 -18.46 7.74 -28.67
N PHE A 221 -17.70 7.36 -29.69
CA PHE A 221 -16.27 7.05 -29.54
C PHE A 221 -15.46 8.23 -28.97
N LEU A 222 -15.60 9.42 -29.57
CA LEU A 222 -14.93 10.63 -29.10
C LEU A 222 -15.40 11.03 -27.69
N PHE A 223 -16.68 10.85 -27.40
CA PHE A 223 -17.24 11.14 -26.08
C PHE A 223 -16.68 10.22 -24.99
N VAL A 224 -16.51 8.92 -25.27
CA VAL A 224 -15.84 7.98 -24.36
C VAL A 224 -14.39 8.38 -24.11
N MET A 225 -13.64 8.69 -25.17
CA MET A 225 -12.25 9.15 -25.04
C MET A 225 -12.16 10.46 -24.22
N TYR A 226 -13.05 11.40 -24.52
CA TYR A 226 -13.14 12.67 -23.82
C TYR A 226 -13.46 12.48 -22.34
N HIS A 227 -14.45 11.66 -22.02
CA HIS A 227 -14.84 11.30 -20.65
C HIS A 227 -13.67 10.70 -19.87
N ASN A 228 -13.04 9.65 -20.40
CA ASN A 228 -11.94 8.94 -19.72
C ASN A 228 -10.76 9.87 -19.43
N LYS A 229 -10.35 10.68 -20.42
CA LYS A 229 -9.25 11.63 -20.24
C LYS A 229 -9.60 12.69 -19.21
N LEU A 230 -10.78 13.29 -19.32
CA LEU A 230 -11.20 14.38 -18.45
C LEU A 230 -11.39 13.95 -17.00
N ILE A 231 -11.94 12.75 -16.75
CA ILE A 231 -12.12 12.23 -15.39
C ILE A 231 -10.81 11.93 -14.73
N ASN A 232 -9.91 11.20 -15.38
CA ASN A 232 -8.63 10.86 -14.78
C ASN A 232 -7.85 12.13 -14.44
N ASP A 233 -7.77 13.07 -15.39
CA ASP A 233 -7.09 14.35 -15.17
C ASP A 233 -7.73 15.15 -14.02
N ASN A 234 -9.06 15.32 -14.02
CA ASN A 234 -9.74 16.09 -12.97
C ASN A 234 -9.71 15.39 -11.62
N TYR A 235 -9.76 14.06 -11.57
CA TYR A 235 -9.65 13.27 -10.35
C TYR A 235 -8.25 13.44 -9.73
N GLU A 236 -7.19 13.33 -10.53
CA GLU A 236 -5.82 13.57 -10.08
C GLU A 236 -5.63 15.01 -9.60
N HIS A 237 -6.12 15.99 -10.35
CA HIS A 237 -6.07 17.40 -9.93
C HIS A 237 -6.84 17.65 -8.64
N ALA A 238 -8.04 17.07 -8.48
CA ALA A 238 -8.84 17.19 -7.27
C ALA A 238 -8.16 16.53 -6.06
N LYS A 239 -7.56 15.33 -6.22
CA LYS A 239 -6.76 14.68 -5.17
C LYS A 239 -5.60 15.57 -4.73
N ARG A 240 -4.83 16.09 -5.69
CA ARG A 240 -3.69 16.98 -5.42
C ARG A 240 -4.13 18.27 -4.75
N LEU A 241 -5.20 18.89 -5.24
CA LEU A 241 -5.74 20.13 -4.68
C LEU A 241 -6.22 19.92 -3.23
N ALA A 242 -6.98 18.86 -2.97
CA ALA A 242 -7.45 18.53 -1.63
C ALA A 242 -6.28 18.26 -0.67
N ALA A 243 -5.25 17.54 -1.11
CA ALA A 243 -4.04 17.32 -0.34
C ALA A 243 -3.26 18.61 -0.09
N ALA A 244 -3.10 19.45 -1.11
CA ALA A 244 -2.43 20.75 -1.00
C ALA A 244 -3.12 21.63 0.03
N TRP A 245 -4.46 21.69 0.01
CA TRP A 245 -5.26 22.41 1.01
C TRP A 245 -5.07 21.82 2.42
N ARG A 246 -5.06 20.49 2.58
CA ARG A 246 -4.82 19.85 3.88
C ARG A 246 -3.43 20.16 4.43
N VAL A 247 -2.41 20.10 3.58
CA VAL A 247 -1.03 20.45 3.92
C VAL A 247 -0.93 21.92 4.28
N LEU A 248 -1.50 22.82 3.46
CA LEU A 248 -1.49 24.25 3.72
C LEU A 248 -2.12 24.56 5.08
N ILE A 249 -3.34 24.08 5.32
CA ILE A 249 -4.09 24.35 6.54
C ILE A 249 -3.33 23.82 7.76
N GLY A 250 -2.82 22.59 7.73
CA GLY A 250 -2.17 22.05 8.91
C GLY A 250 -0.72 22.51 9.10
N VAL A 251 -0.01 22.95 8.05
CA VAL A 251 1.28 23.65 8.20
C VAL A 251 1.07 25.06 8.75
N TRP A 252 -0.03 25.75 8.37
CA TRP A 252 -0.33 27.12 8.83
C TRP A 252 -1.10 27.16 10.15
N ALA A 253 -1.68 26.05 10.61
CA ALA A 253 -2.38 25.97 11.89
C ALA A 253 -1.45 26.32 13.07
N PRO A 254 -1.92 26.96 14.15
CA PRO A 254 -1.09 27.19 15.34
C PRO A 254 -0.50 25.89 15.91
N LYS A 255 0.73 25.91 16.47
CA LYS A 255 1.37 24.72 17.10
C LYS A 255 0.48 24.05 18.16
N LYS A 256 -0.28 24.84 18.93
CA LYS A 256 -1.25 24.35 19.92
C LYS A 256 -2.41 23.50 19.35
N TRP A 257 -2.56 23.44 18.02
CA TRP A 257 -3.55 22.57 17.39
C TRP A 257 -2.98 21.21 17.00
N ASP A 258 -1.67 21.02 17.12
CA ASP A 258 -1.04 19.75 16.84
C ASP A 258 -1.45 18.72 17.92
N LEU A 259 -1.61 17.47 17.51
CA LEU A 259 -1.84 16.39 18.47
C LEU A 259 -0.58 16.20 19.33
N SER A 260 -0.78 16.03 20.65
CA SER A 260 0.30 15.61 21.55
C SER A 260 0.85 14.24 21.12
N LEU A 261 2.12 13.98 21.43
CA LEU A 261 2.77 12.71 21.05
C LEU A 261 2.05 11.49 21.64
N ASN A 262 1.50 11.62 22.86
CA ASN A 262 0.70 10.57 23.50
C ASN A 262 -0.59 10.29 22.73
N ALA A 263 -1.31 11.32 22.27
CA ALA A 263 -2.51 11.14 21.46
C ALA A 263 -2.17 10.61 20.05
N LEU A 264 -0.99 10.94 19.53
CA LEU A 264 -0.50 10.48 18.23
C LEU A 264 -0.18 8.98 18.22
N SER A 265 0.28 8.41 19.34
CA SER A 265 0.69 6.99 19.46
C SER A 265 -0.38 6.00 19.00
N GLN A 266 -1.67 6.36 19.12
CA GLN A 266 -2.79 5.55 18.66
C GLN A 266 -2.88 5.43 17.13
N TYR A 267 -2.23 6.35 16.41
CA TYR A 267 -2.22 6.47 14.95
C TYR A 267 -0.87 6.17 14.33
N THR A 268 0.18 5.91 15.13
CA THR A 268 1.51 5.48 14.65
C THR A 268 1.60 3.97 14.43
N THR A 269 0.58 3.21 14.84
CA THR A 269 0.48 1.77 14.64
C THR A 269 -0.43 1.46 13.45
N PRO A 270 0.01 0.63 12.49
CA PRO A 270 -0.81 0.25 11.35
C PRO A 270 -2.06 -0.52 11.80
N GLN A 271 -3.16 -0.31 11.10
CA GLN A 271 -4.37 -1.11 11.34
C GLN A 271 -4.19 -2.48 10.68
N LEU A 272 -4.15 -3.52 11.51
CA LEU A 272 -4.13 -4.90 11.02
C LEU A 272 -5.52 -5.25 10.46
N PRO A 273 -5.59 -5.88 9.28
CA PRO A 273 -6.86 -6.36 8.76
C PRO A 273 -7.40 -7.48 9.67
N PRO A 274 -8.73 -7.69 9.67
CA PRO A 274 -9.33 -8.76 10.46
C PRO A 274 -8.75 -10.11 10.05
N GLU A 275 -8.60 -11.01 11.02
CA GLU A 275 -8.13 -12.36 10.74
C GLU A 275 -9.15 -13.09 9.86
N ASN A 276 -8.65 -13.76 8.83
CA ASN A 276 -9.45 -14.57 7.94
C ASN A 276 -10.06 -15.75 8.73
N GLN A 277 -11.40 -15.82 8.76
CA GLN A 277 -12.16 -16.84 9.49
C GLN A 277 -11.98 -18.25 8.93
N TRP A 278 -11.56 -18.37 7.67
CA TRP A 278 -11.34 -19.64 6.97
C TRP A 278 -9.94 -20.22 7.20
N ILE A 279 -9.01 -19.46 7.81
CA ILE A 279 -7.65 -19.93 8.09
C ILE A 279 -7.55 -20.35 9.57
N ASP A 280 -7.54 -21.66 9.82
CA ASP A 280 -7.31 -22.21 11.15
C ASP A 280 -5.83 -22.13 11.55
N ARG A 281 -5.45 -20.98 12.12
CA ARG A 281 -4.07 -20.71 12.58
C ARG A 281 -3.61 -21.65 13.71
N SER A 282 -4.53 -22.29 14.42
CA SER A 282 -4.17 -23.22 15.51
C SER A 282 -3.37 -24.41 14.98
N ARG A 283 -3.68 -24.87 13.76
CA ARG A 283 -2.96 -25.95 13.07
C ARG A 283 -1.58 -25.53 12.54
N VAL A 284 -1.39 -24.24 12.27
CA VAL A 284 -0.11 -23.71 11.76
C VAL A 284 0.87 -23.44 12.90
N LYS A 285 0.38 -22.89 14.03
CA LYS A 285 1.23 -22.48 15.17
C LYS A 285 1.81 -23.66 15.96
N SER A 286 1.13 -24.81 15.98
CA SER A 286 1.63 -26.04 16.60
C SER A 286 2.88 -26.61 15.90
N ARG A 287 3.10 -26.24 14.63
CA ARG A 287 4.16 -26.83 13.79
C ARG A 287 5.51 -26.09 13.87
N SER A 288 5.52 -24.82 14.30
CA SER A 288 6.74 -23.99 14.37
C SER A 288 7.49 -24.08 15.71
N ARG A 289 6.96 -24.75 16.74
CA ARG A 289 7.55 -24.79 18.10
C ARG A 289 8.49 -25.97 18.38
N SER A 290 8.73 -26.88 17.44
CA SER A 290 9.60 -28.04 17.65
C SER A 290 11.05 -27.76 17.22
N SER A 291 11.85 -27.09 18.05
CA SER A 291 13.34 -27.22 18.00
C SER A 291 14.14 -26.45 19.07
N THR A 292 13.53 -25.85 20.09
CA THR A 292 14.33 -25.26 21.19
C THR A 292 13.90 -25.80 22.55
N PRO A 293 14.71 -26.65 23.22
CA PRO A 293 14.44 -27.02 24.61
C PRO A 293 14.68 -25.81 25.50
N ALA A 294 13.60 -25.12 25.89
CA ALA A 294 13.64 -24.13 26.96
C ALA A 294 13.50 -24.83 28.31
N PRO A 295 14.17 -24.35 29.37
CA PRO A 295 14.24 -25.01 30.66
C PRO A 295 12.88 -25.03 31.38
N SER A 296 12.62 -26.16 32.02
CA SER A 296 11.42 -26.48 32.79
C SER A 296 11.13 -25.45 33.91
N SER A 297 10.17 -24.56 33.68
CA SER A 297 9.46 -23.86 34.75
C SER A 297 8.01 -24.34 34.78
N SER A 298 7.72 -25.29 35.67
CA SER A 298 6.39 -25.80 35.98
C SER A 298 5.55 -24.72 36.67
N GLY A 299 4.69 -24.05 35.92
CA GLY A 299 3.60 -23.23 36.44
C GLY A 299 2.28 -23.64 35.78
N PRO A 300 1.17 -23.78 36.53
CA PRO A 300 -0.12 -24.15 35.96
C PRO A 300 -0.64 -23.04 35.04
N GLU A 301 -0.57 -23.29 33.73
CA GLU A 301 -1.05 -22.41 32.68
C GLU A 301 -2.59 -22.40 32.69
N LYS A 302 -3.18 -21.31 33.19
CA LYS A 302 -4.63 -21.10 33.16
C LYS A 302 -5.09 -20.95 31.70
N PRO A 303 -6.18 -21.63 31.28
CA PRO A 303 -6.73 -21.46 29.94
C PRO A 303 -7.21 -20.02 29.78
N LEU A 304 -6.60 -19.29 28.85
CA LEU A 304 -7.02 -17.94 28.46
C LEU A 304 -8.47 -17.99 27.95
N PRO A 305 -9.38 -17.14 28.47
CA PRO A 305 -10.76 -17.14 28.04
C PRO A 305 -10.87 -16.79 26.57
N ASN A 306 -11.68 -17.57 25.87
CA ASN A 306 -12.05 -17.43 24.48
C ASN A 306 -12.46 -15.97 24.19
N ARG A 307 -11.56 -15.21 23.53
CA ARG A 307 -11.72 -13.78 23.24
C ARG A 307 -12.87 -13.62 22.25
N LYS A 308 -14.10 -13.50 22.77
CA LYS A 308 -15.26 -13.09 21.99
C LYS A 308 -14.87 -11.83 21.22
N GLN A 309 -14.99 -11.87 19.90
CA GLN A 309 -14.72 -10.73 19.02
C GLN A 309 -15.65 -9.59 19.42
N THR A 310 -15.17 -8.72 20.31
CA THR A 310 -15.88 -7.51 20.68
C THR A 310 -15.96 -6.65 19.42
N LYS A 311 -17.18 -6.29 19.04
CA LYS A 311 -17.49 -5.45 17.88
C LYS A 311 -16.50 -4.30 17.86
N SER A 312 -15.64 -4.24 16.84
CA SER A 312 -14.59 -3.23 16.78
C SER A 312 -15.25 -1.85 16.74
N HIS A 313 -15.12 -1.10 17.83
CA HIS A 313 -15.60 0.28 17.84
C HIS A 313 -14.80 1.03 16.78
N LYS A 314 -15.50 1.60 15.79
CA LYS A 314 -14.90 2.40 14.71
C LYS A 314 -14.08 3.52 15.37
N LYS A 315 -12.75 3.37 15.42
CA LYS A 315 -11.86 4.36 16.00
C LYS A 315 -12.10 5.70 15.30
N THR A 316 -12.53 6.71 16.06
CA THR A 316 -12.76 8.05 15.51
C THR A 316 -11.45 8.59 14.97
N ARG A 317 -11.45 8.94 13.68
CA ARG A 317 -10.25 9.44 13.01
C ARG A 317 -9.97 10.87 13.49
N PRO A 318 -8.69 11.22 13.67
CA PRO A 318 -8.32 12.56 14.05
C PRO A 318 -8.56 13.50 12.85
N PRO A 319 -8.92 14.77 13.10
CA PRO A 319 -8.98 15.75 12.02
C PRO A 319 -7.59 15.88 11.38
N SER A 320 -7.50 15.60 10.07
CA SER A 320 -6.23 15.52 9.32
C SER A 320 -5.31 16.74 9.51
N ARG A 321 -5.90 17.93 9.65
CA ARG A 321 -5.19 19.19 9.92
C ARG A 321 -4.28 19.15 11.16
N ARG A 322 -4.62 18.36 12.19
CA ARG A 322 -3.83 18.26 13.44
C ARG A 322 -2.66 17.27 13.37
N VAL A 323 -2.68 16.41 12.35
CA VAL A 323 -1.73 15.29 12.19
C VAL A 323 -0.69 15.61 11.12
N ILE A 324 -0.98 16.55 10.21
CA ILE A 324 -0.19 16.71 8.98
C ILE A 324 1.28 17.06 9.25
N ARG A 325 1.60 17.85 10.28
CA ARG A 325 2.99 18.14 10.65
C ARG A 325 3.74 16.89 11.04
N HIS A 326 3.08 16.00 11.79
CA HIS A 326 3.63 14.70 12.17
C HIS A 326 3.78 13.78 10.96
N VAL A 327 2.82 13.77 10.02
CA VAL A 327 2.95 13.04 8.74
C VAL A 327 4.20 13.50 7.98
N LEU A 328 4.41 14.82 7.88
CA LEU A 328 5.54 15.39 7.17
C LEU A 328 6.87 15.06 7.86
N ARG A 329 6.95 15.14 9.20
CA ARG A 329 8.13 14.71 9.97
C ARG A 329 8.43 13.22 9.77
N ALA A 330 7.42 12.37 9.94
CA ALA A 330 7.54 10.93 9.75
C ALA A 330 7.97 10.58 8.32
N ARG A 331 7.53 11.34 7.30
CA ARG A 331 8.03 11.20 5.92
C ARG A 331 9.54 11.43 5.83
N VAL A 332 10.05 12.49 6.46
CA VAL A 332 11.49 12.80 6.45
C VAL A 332 12.28 11.69 7.15
N GLU A 333 11.83 11.27 8.33
CA GLU A 333 12.47 10.19 9.10
C GLU A 333 12.46 8.86 8.34
N ALA A 334 11.33 8.51 7.72
CA ALA A 334 11.20 7.32 6.90
C ALA A 334 12.15 7.36 5.69
N VAL A 335 12.25 8.49 5.00
CA VAL A 335 13.16 8.64 3.85
C VAL A 335 14.62 8.58 4.27
N LYS A 336 15.02 9.30 5.32
CA LYS A 336 16.39 9.26 5.87
C LYS A 336 16.76 7.85 6.31
N SER A 337 15.85 7.15 6.99
CA SER A 337 16.05 5.77 7.45
C SER A 337 16.20 4.80 6.27
N LEU A 338 15.37 4.97 5.24
CA LEU A 338 15.45 4.15 4.03
C LEU A 338 16.72 4.41 3.22
N GLU A 339 17.17 5.66 3.11
CA GLU A 339 18.45 5.99 2.47
C GLU A 339 19.63 5.43 3.28
N SER A 340 19.60 5.53 4.61
CA SER A 340 20.60 4.93 5.50
C SER A 340 20.69 3.43 5.27
N LEU A 341 19.55 2.72 5.15
CA LEU A 341 19.51 1.29 4.85
C LEU A 341 20.27 0.99 3.56
N PHE A 342 19.92 1.66 2.46
CA PHE A 342 20.58 1.42 1.17
C PHE A 342 22.05 1.84 1.15
N SER A 343 22.42 2.90 1.87
CA SER A 343 23.82 3.34 2.01
C SER A 343 24.65 2.32 2.78
N GLN A 344 24.08 1.66 3.79
CA GLN A 344 24.76 0.58 4.52
C GLN A 344 24.90 -0.69 3.67
N LEU A 345 23.89 -1.01 2.84
CA LEU A 345 23.97 -2.11 1.88
C LEU A 345 25.01 -1.87 0.79
N ASP A 346 25.11 -0.63 0.29
CA ASP A 346 26.09 -0.24 -0.74
C ASP A 346 27.54 -0.34 -0.20
N LYS A 347 27.73 -0.02 1.08
CA LYS A 347 29.03 -0.21 1.79
C LYS A 347 29.41 -1.67 2.02
N HIS A 348 28.43 -2.58 2.06
CA HIS A 348 28.64 -4.00 2.33
C HIS A 348 27.99 -4.86 1.24
N PRO A 349 28.53 -4.85 0.00
CA PRO A 349 27.93 -5.50 -1.16
C PRO A 349 27.77 -7.02 -1.01
N ASP A 350 28.60 -7.64 -0.16
CA ASP A 350 28.63 -9.09 0.05
C ASP A 350 27.60 -9.58 1.08
N ARG A 351 26.81 -8.68 1.69
CA ARG A 351 25.72 -9.10 2.59
C ARG A 351 24.70 -9.94 1.82
N ARG A 352 24.31 -11.05 2.43
CA ARG A 352 23.30 -11.96 1.88
C ARG A 352 21.91 -11.50 2.32
N ILE A 353 21.00 -11.40 1.37
CA ILE A 353 19.59 -11.06 1.57
C ILE A 353 18.79 -12.34 1.36
N ARG A 354 17.99 -12.72 2.36
CA ARG A 354 17.09 -13.86 2.26
C ARG A 354 16.08 -13.58 1.16
N ALA A 355 15.91 -14.50 0.23
CA ALA A 355 15.01 -14.37 -0.89
C ALA A 355 14.22 -15.65 -1.14
N SER A 356 13.05 -15.52 -1.76
CA SER A 356 12.24 -16.67 -2.17
C SER A 356 13.00 -17.56 -3.16
N SER A 357 12.73 -18.87 -3.11
CA SER A 357 13.45 -19.87 -3.91
C SER A 357 13.37 -19.57 -5.43
N HIS A 358 12.22 -19.07 -5.90
CA HIS A 358 12.01 -18.72 -7.29
C HIS A 358 12.82 -17.47 -7.72
N LEU A 359 12.90 -16.43 -6.89
CA LEU A 359 13.70 -15.23 -7.20
C LEU A 359 15.19 -15.59 -7.25
N VAL A 360 15.64 -16.47 -6.36
CA VAL A 360 17.02 -16.94 -6.35
C VAL A 360 17.38 -17.68 -7.64
N ARG A 361 16.48 -18.52 -8.16
CA ARG A 361 16.68 -19.18 -9.47
C ARG A 361 16.73 -18.19 -10.63
N VAL A 362 15.86 -17.17 -10.62
CA VAL A 362 15.77 -16.17 -11.71
C VAL A 362 17.00 -15.25 -11.73
N PHE A 363 17.49 -14.83 -10.55
CA PHE A 363 18.57 -13.85 -10.43
C PHE A 363 19.95 -14.45 -10.10
N GLY A 364 20.08 -15.79 -10.15
CA GLY A 364 21.36 -16.49 -9.96
C GLY A 364 21.92 -16.41 -8.53
N GLY A 365 21.04 -16.42 -7.52
CA GLY A 365 21.45 -16.45 -6.11
C GLY A 365 21.91 -17.85 -5.65
N GLN A 366 22.24 -17.95 -4.36
CA GLN A 366 22.64 -19.22 -3.73
C GLN A 366 21.45 -19.83 -2.99
N LEU A 367 21.13 -21.08 -3.28
CA LEU A 367 20.21 -21.86 -2.45
C LEU A 367 21.03 -22.54 -1.37
N ASP A 368 20.63 -22.41 -0.10
CA ASP A 368 21.19 -23.28 0.91
C ASP A 368 20.83 -24.72 0.51
N SER A 369 21.86 -25.57 0.45
CA SER A 369 21.62 -26.99 0.22
C SER A 369 20.63 -27.47 1.26
N PRO A 370 19.57 -28.20 0.88
CA PRO A 370 18.67 -28.78 1.85
C PRO A 370 19.49 -29.78 2.67
N GLU A 371 20.00 -29.35 3.81
CA GLU A 371 20.55 -30.25 4.83
C GLU A 371 19.37 -31.07 5.34
N THR A 372 19.08 -32.15 4.62
CA THR A 372 18.42 -33.40 5.00
C THR A 372 17.43 -33.34 6.18
N SER A 373 16.57 -32.32 6.27
CA SER A 373 15.40 -32.34 7.15
C SER A 373 14.24 -33.01 6.41
N LEU A 374 14.49 -34.25 5.95
CA LEU A 374 13.43 -35.17 5.58
C LEU A 374 12.79 -35.67 6.88
N THR A 375 11.98 -34.85 7.53
CA THR A 375 10.98 -35.36 8.47
C THR A 375 9.88 -36.02 7.63
N VAL A 376 10.15 -37.25 7.21
CA VAL A 376 9.19 -38.11 6.55
C VAL A 376 8.23 -38.62 7.62
N ASP A 377 7.25 -37.80 8.01
CA ASP A 377 6.00 -38.35 8.53
C ASP A 377 5.25 -38.95 7.34
N ALA A 378 5.59 -40.21 7.05
CA ALA A 378 5.07 -41.02 5.94
C ALA A 378 3.59 -41.42 6.12
N THR A 379 2.90 -40.91 7.12
CA THR A 379 1.51 -41.28 7.43
C THR A 379 0.55 -40.26 6.82
N GLU A 380 0.26 -40.49 5.53
CA GLU A 380 -0.95 -40.06 4.79
C GLU A 380 -1.29 -38.56 4.63
N GLY A 381 -0.54 -37.65 5.26
CA GLY A 381 -0.66 -36.21 5.05
C GLY A 381 0.22 -35.71 3.91
N ALA A 382 -0.20 -34.68 3.17
CA ALA A 382 0.67 -34.03 2.19
C ALA A 382 1.94 -33.51 2.88
N ALA A 383 3.10 -34.14 2.62
CA ALA A 383 4.38 -33.59 3.01
C ALA A 383 4.49 -32.17 2.46
N VAL A 384 4.48 -31.19 3.37
CA VAL A 384 4.78 -29.80 3.06
C VAL A 384 6.27 -29.78 2.81
N ILE A 385 6.67 -29.58 1.56
CA ILE A 385 8.08 -29.45 1.21
C ILE A 385 8.46 -28.04 1.65
N ASP A 386 9.17 -27.92 2.76
CA ASP A 386 9.78 -26.64 3.13
C ASP A 386 10.72 -26.23 2.00
N GLU A 387 10.40 -25.10 1.35
CA GLU A 387 11.23 -24.62 0.27
C GLU A 387 12.62 -24.24 0.82
N PRO A 388 13.71 -24.60 0.11
CA PRO A 388 15.05 -24.23 0.54
C PRO A 388 15.16 -22.71 0.63
N ILE A 389 15.81 -22.23 1.69
CA ILE A 389 16.07 -20.81 1.88
C ILE A 389 17.08 -20.37 0.80
N GLY A 390 16.71 -19.35 0.04
CA GLY A 390 17.58 -18.76 -0.96
C GLY A 390 18.19 -17.45 -0.47
N TRP A 391 19.34 -17.12 -1.04
CA TRP A 391 20.12 -15.91 -0.75
C TRP A 391 20.49 -15.16 -2.03
N ARG A 392 20.29 -13.85 -2.02
CA ARG A 392 20.76 -12.91 -3.06
C ARG A 392 21.82 -11.98 -2.46
N SER A 393 22.73 -11.46 -3.29
CA SER A 393 23.71 -10.48 -2.80
C SER A 393 23.11 -9.08 -2.71
N ALA A 394 23.49 -8.31 -1.69
CA ALA A 394 23.02 -6.93 -1.54
C ALA A 394 23.34 -6.07 -2.76
N LYS A 395 24.53 -6.26 -3.37
CA LYS A 395 24.93 -5.58 -4.61
C LYS A 395 23.97 -5.86 -5.76
N GLU A 396 23.60 -7.12 -5.98
CA GLU A 396 22.68 -7.52 -7.04
C GLU A 396 21.30 -6.89 -6.81
N VAL A 397 20.76 -6.98 -5.59
CA VAL A 397 19.46 -6.39 -5.25
C VAL A 397 19.45 -4.87 -5.47
N LEU A 398 20.51 -4.16 -5.08
CA LEU A 398 20.62 -2.72 -5.32
C LEU A 398 20.65 -2.38 -6.82
N VAL A 399 21.40 -3.13 -7.62
CA VAL A 399 21.47 -2.95 -9.08
C VAL A 399 20.12 -3.25 -9.71
N PHE A 400 19.47 -4.35 -9.32
CA PHE A 400 18.14 -4.73 -9.77
C PHE A 400 17.11 -3.63 -9.52
N LEU A 401 17.02 -3.12 -8.28
CA LEU A 401 16.06 -2.06 -7.93
C LEU A 401 16.34 -0.78 -8.74
N LYS A 402 17.62 -0.36 -8.88
CA LYS A 402 18.00 0.81 -9.69
C LYS A 402 17.62 0.64 -11.17
N GLN A 403 17.88 -0.54 -11.75
CA GLN A 403 17.52 -0.86 -13.13
C GLN A 403 16.00 -0.81 -13.37
N ARG A 404 15.20 -1.15 -12.35
CA ARG A 404 13.73 -1.03 -12.40
C ARG A 404 13.21 0.35 -11.98
N GLY A 405 14.07 1.35 -11.89
CA GLY A 405 13.68 2.76 -11.70
C GLY A 405 13.63 3.25 -10.24
N ALA A 406 14.15 2.47 -9.28
CA ALA A 406 14.22 2.89 -7.88
C ALA A 406 15.14 4.11 -7.71
N LYS A 407 14.64 5.16 -7.04
CA LYS A 407 15.38 6.41 -6.82
C LYS A 407 16.22 6.41 -5.54
N ILE A 408 17.14 5.46 -5.39
CA ILE A 408 17.90 5.25 -4.14
C ILE A 408 18.79 6.46 -3.77
N GLY A 409 19.59 7.00 -4.70
CA GLY A 409 20.55 8.08 -4.40
C GLY A 409 19.97 9.50 -4.39
N GLY A 410 18.67 9.65 -4.65
CA GLY A 410 17.99 10.94 -4.68
C GLY A 410 16.96 11.13 -3.56
N LEU A 411 16.88 10.17 -2.64
CA LEU A 411 15.90 10.14 -1.55
C LEU A 411 16.05 11.37 -0.65
N VAL A 412 17.24 11.60 -0.07
CA VAL A 412 17.44 12.73 0.85
C VAL A 412 17.55 14.06 0.12
N ARG A 413 18.25 14.16 -1.02
CA ARG A 413 18.31 15.43 -1.79
C ARG A 413 16.93 15.98 -2.16
N ARG A 414 15.98 15.08 -2.46
CA ARG A 414 14.60 15.46 -2.74
C ARG A 414 13.87 15.93 -1.49
N VAL A 415 14.04 15.24 -0.36
CA VAL A 415 13.35 15.60 0.87
C VAL A 415 13.95 16.83 1.54
N GLU A 416 15.27 17.01 1.49
CA GLU A 416 15.94 18.23 1.95
C GLU A 416 15.57 19.41 1.07
N GLY A 417 15.53 19.19 -0.25
CA GLY A 417 14.95 20.13 -1.20
C GLY A 417 13.51 20.48 -0.84
N ASP A 418 12.65 19.51 -0.55
CA ASP A 418 11.23 19.77 -0.31
C ASP A 418 10.92 20.28 1.13
N TRP A 419 11.75 19.97 2.14
CA TRP A 419 11.37 20.02 3.57
C TRP A 419 12.54 20.03 4.61
N ALA A 420 13.79 20.41 4.29
CA ALA A 420 14.94 20.38 5.22
C ALA A 420 14.78 21.14 6.57
N ALA A 421 13.64 21.78 6.79
CA ALA A 421 13.42 22.72 7.87
C ALA A 421 12.47 22.22 8.97
N VAL A 422 12.36 20.91 9.21
CA VAL A 422 11.58 20.38 10.36
C VAL A 422 12.44 19.57 11.33
N SER A 423 13.76 19.47 11.08
CA SER A 423 14.65 18.51 11.76
C SER A 423 15.64 19.15 12.75
N SER A 424 15.50 20.45 13.08
CA SER A 424 16.49 21.16 13.92
C SER A 424 15.86 22.17 14.90
N GLU A 425 15.06 21.69 15.83
CA GLU A 425 14.89 22.27 17.19
C GLU A 425 14.89 21.05 18.11
N GLY A 426 15.91 20.82 18.93
CA GLY A 426 16.33 21.71 20.01
C GLY A 426 15.53 21.31 21.23
N GLU A 427 16.12 20.48 22.09
CA GLU A 427 15.59 20.06 23.40
C GLU A 427 15.38 21.31 24.28
N GLY A 428 14.31 22.05 24.01
CA GLY A 428 13.88 23.19 24.79
C GLY A 428 13.04 22.70 25.96
N THR A 429 13.70 22.56 27.11
CA THR A 429 13.16 22.64 28.47
C THR A 429 11.64 22.80 28.55
N GLU A 430 10.97 21.69 28.92
CA GLU A 430 9.55 21.67 29.24
C GLU A 430 9.28 22.69 30.35
N ASN A 431 8.52 23.74 30.02
CA ASN A 431 7.98 24.64 31.02
C ASN A 431 6.76 23.94 31.65
N GLU A 432 6.95 23.36 32.84
CA GLU A 432 5.89 22.85 33.70
C GLU A 432 4.85 23.96 33.95
N GLY A 433 3.69 23.90 33.29
CA GLY A 433 2.69 24.95 33.52
C GLY A 433 1.35 24.85 32.80
N SER A 434 1.13 23.88 31.91
CA SER A 434 -0.19 23.69 31.30
C SER A 434 -0.88 22.44 31.87
N LYS A 435 -1.71 22.65 32.88
CA LYS A 435 -2.80 21.73 33.24
C LYS A 435 -3.76 21.64 32.05
N GLU A 436 -3.53 20.69 31.14
CA GLU A 436 -4.51 20.30 30.14
C GLU A 436 -5.50 19.33 30.78
N ASP A 437 -6.79 19.62 30.63
CA ASP A 437 -7.90 18.77 31.03
C ASP A 437 -7.81 17.40 30.32
N LEU A 438 -7.25 16.44 31.05
CA LEU A 438 -7.36 15.01 30.75
C LEU A 438 -8.84 14.62 30.82
N VAL A 439 -9.51 14.57 29.68
CA VAL A 439 -10.80 13.88 29.57
C VAL A 439 -10.52 12.37 29.68
N TRP A 440 -10.57 11.89 30.92
CA TRP A 440 -10.49 10.47 31.27
C TRP A 440 -11.70 9.75 30.66
N VAL A 441 -11.47 8.88 29.67
CA VAL A 441 -12.48 7.92 29.23
C VAL A 441 -12.38 6.73 30.18
N PRO A 442 -13.37 6.47 31.06
CA PRO A 442 -13.27 5.37 32.00
C PRO A 442 -13.23 4.03 31.27
N PRO A 443 -12.46 3.04 31.76
CA PRO A 443 -12.62 1.67 31.30
C PRO A 443 -14.02 1.20 31.73
N ASN A 444 -14.87 0.88 30.75
CA ASN A 444 -16.13 0.22 31.04
C ASN A 444 -15.81 -1.10 31.76
N ARG A 445 -16.29 -1.21 33.00
CA ARG A 445 -16.33 -2.46 33.76
C ARG A 445 -17.20 -3.45 32.97
N GLU A 446 -16.62 -4.59 32.64
CA GLU A 446 -17.36 -5.81 32.28
C GLU A 446 -18.13 -6.36 33.49
#